data_AF-A0A167PZP0-F1
#
_entry.id   AF-A0A167PZP0-F1
#
_cell.length_a   1.000
_cell.length_b   1.000
_cell.length_c   1.000
_cell.angle_alpha   90.00
_cell.angle_beta   90.00
_cell.angle_gamma   90.00
#
_symmetry.space_group_name_H-M   'P 1'
#
loop_
_entity.id
_entity.type
_entity.pdbx_description
1 polymer ?
#
loop_
_entity_poly.entity_id
_entity_poly.type
_entity_poly.pdbx_seq_one_letter_code
_entity_poly.pdbx_strand_id
1 'polypeptide(L)'
;MSRLAAEVPEAGIHFQKSFIYRRQEDAKNGVTSFDSMFIHNPWYSRLFPDFRELSEHELPKGVSSGCQFTGICINTAIYLPWLVGQCRRLGVVFRRGNVSDINHLKGMHHTGGKVDVIVNASGLGSRTLGGVEDEDMIPIRGQIVLVENESPSMYNISGTDDGAGEVSYVMTRAAGGGTVLGGTYEKGNWDPNPDPRTSERIIKRLFAQVLVGGRTGNQVSDWRQTLRPVVTGHLSFTTMDMLGGVIKALMAVQNMLSRL
;
A
#
# COMPACT_ATOMS: atom_id res chain seq x y z
N MET A 1 -10.55 11.12 -1.27
CA MET A 1 -10.16 10.13 -2.30
C MET A 1 -11.35 9.63 -3.11
N SER A 2 -12.51 9.33 -2.51
CA SER A 2 -13.74 8.97 -3.25
C SER A 2 -14.11 9.97 -4.35
N ARG A 3 -14.01 11.28 -4.08
CA ARG A 3 -14.20 12.33 -5.08
C ARG A 3 -13.29 12.16 -6.31
N LEU A 4 -11.99 11.89 -6.12
CA LEU A 4 -11.06 11.69 -7.24
C LEU A 4 -11.42 10.45 -8.05
N ALA A 5 -11.81 9.36 -7.40
CA ALA A 5 -12.26 8.14 -8.07
C ALA A 5 -13.56 8.36 -8.89
N ALA A 6 -14.43 9.26 -8.44
CA ALA A 6 -15.70 9.56 -9.10
C ALA A 6 -15.58 10.60 -10.23
N GLU A 7 -14.76 11.63 -10.02
CA GLU A 7 -14.80 12.86 -10.83
C GLU A 7 -13.52 13.11 -11.64
N VAL A 8 -12.42 12.39 -11.35
CA VAL A 8 -11.10 12.69 -11.93
C VAL A 8 -10.50 11.41 -12.53
N PRO A 9 -11.06 10.91 -13.65
CA PRO A 9 -10.65 9.64 -14.25
C PRO A 9 -9.17 9.62 -14.68
N GLU A 10 -8.62 10.78 -15.06
CA GLU A 10 -7.21 10.92 -15.44
C GLU A 10 -6.24 10.73 -14.27
N ALA A 11 -6.73 10.70 -13.02
CA ALA A 11 -5.92 10.37 -11.85
C ALA A 11 -5.60 8.86 -11.75
N GLY A 12 -6.25 8.01 -12.55
CA GLY A 12 -6.00 6.56 -12.51
C GLY A 12 -6.45 5.90 -11.20
N ILE A 13 -7.58 6.35 -10.66
CA ILE A 13 -8.23 5.77 -9.47
C ILE A 13 -9.62 5.30 -9.89
N HIS A 14 -10.04 4.11 -9.47
CA HIS A 14 -11.42 3.65 -9.64
C HIS A 14 -11.98 3.01 -8.39
N PHE A 15 -13.31 2.93 -8.31
CA PHE A 15 -13.98 2.12 -7.31
C PHE A 15 -13.90 0.63 -7.65
N GLN A 16 -13.75 -0.21 -6.64
CA GLN A 16 -13.79 -1.66 -6.81
C GLN A 16 -14.40 -2.28 -5.55
N LYS A 17 -15.29 -3.26 -5.73
CA LYS A 17 -15.80 -4.02 -4.59
C LYS A 17 -14.65 -4.77 -3.94
N SER A 18 -14.59 -4.74 -2.62
CA SER A 18 -13.57 -5.39 -1.80
C SER A 18 -14.22 -6.45 -0.94
N PHE A 19 -13.57 -7.62 -0.87
CA PHE A 19 -13.90 -8.71 0.02
C PHE A 19 -12.72 -8.99 0.93
N ILE A 20 -12.96 -8.98 2.24
CA ILE A 20 -11.97 -9.30 3.27
C ILE A 20 -12.42 -10.59 3.95
N TYR A 21 -11.62 -11.64 3.82
CA TYR A 21 -11.90 -12.96 4.38
C TYR A 21 -11.01 -13.25 5.59
N ARG A 22 -11.61 -13.85 6.62
CA ARG A 22 -10.94 -14.25 7.86
C ARG A 22 -10.96 -15.78 7.93
N ARG A 23 -9.79 -16.41 7.98
CA ARG A 23 -9.68 -17.87 7.99
C ARG A 23 -10.10 -18.43 9.35
N GLN A 24 -10.60 -19.65 9.34
CA GLN A 24 -10.87 -20.40 10.58
C GLN A 24 -9.59 -20.67 11.37
N GLU A 25 -8.47 -20.90 10.69
CA GLU A 25 -7.16 -21.18 11.31
C GLU A 25 -6.61 -19.94 12.05
N ASP A 26 -6.71 -18.77 11.42
CA ASP A 26 -6.17 -17.53 11.97
C ASP A 26 -7.05 -16.99 13.13
N ALA A 27 -8.33 -17.36 13.17
CA ALA A 27 -9.19 -17.07 14.31
C ALA A 27 -8.76 -17.80 15.59
N LYS A 28 -8.06 -18.95 15.45
CA LYS A 28 -7.54 -19.73 16.58
C LYS A 28 -6.14 -19.29 16.98
N ASN A 29 -5.30 -18.99 15.98
CA ASN A 29 -3.86 -18.79 16.18
C ASN A 29 -3.44 -17.31 16.14
N GLY A 30 -4.37 -16.39 15.86
CA GLY A 30 -4.08 -14.98 15.59
C GLY A 30 -3.60 -14.75 14.15
N VAL A 31 -3.65 -13.49 13.72
CA VAL A 31 -3.25 -13.08 12.36
C VAL A 31 -1.76 -12.69 12.36
N THR A 32 -0.97 -13.24 11.44
CA THR A 32 0.48 -12.99 11.38
C THR A 32 0.87 -11.66 10.73
N SER A 33 -0.01 -11.07 9.90
CA SER A 33 0.23 -9.86 9.11
C SER A 33 -1.06 -9.05 8.90
N PHE A 34 -0.99 -7.71 8.90
CA PHE A 34 -2.16 -6.82 8.69
C PHE A 34 -3.33 -7.01 9.68
N ASP A 35 -3.03 -7.27 10.96
CA ASP A 35 -4.04 -7.58 11.99
C ASP A 35 -5.25 -6.62 11.97
N SER A 36 -5.02 -5.31 11.90
CA SER A 36 -6.09 -4.30 11.89
C SER A 36 -7.09 -4.39 10.74
N MET A 37 -6.74 -5.03 9.61
CA MET A 37 -7.65 -5.22 8.48
C MET A 37 -8.65 -6.35 8.76
N PHE A 38 -8.23 -7.37 9.49
CA PHE A 38 -8.99 -8.61 9.69
C PHE A 38 -9.71 -8.66 11.03
N ILE A 39 -9.67 -7.60 11.84
CA ILE A 39 -10.43 -7.51 13.08
C ILE A 39 -11.95 -7.64 12.84
N HIS A 40 -12.64 -8.23 13.82
CA HIS A 40 -14.10 -8.17 13.90
C HIS A 40 -14.55 -6.77 14.28
N ASN A 41 -15.73 -6.35 13.79
CA ASN A 41 -16.26 -5.00 13.99
C ASN A 41 -15.23 -3.90 13.64
N PRO A 42 -14.70 -3.90 12.40
CA PRO A 42 -13.61 -3.02 12.06
C PRO A 42 -14.00 -1.55 12.15
N TRP A 43 -13.11 -0.71 12.65
CA TRP A 43 -13.31 0.74 12.75
C TRP A 43 -13.62 1.37 11.38
N TYR A 44 -13.07 0.80 10.30
CA TYR A 44 -13.26 1.28 8.94
C TYR A 44 -14.64 0.96 8.37
N SER A 45 -15.46 0.14 9.04
CA SER A 45 -16.84 -0.15 8.60
C SER A 45 -17.68 1.11 8.39
N ARG A 46 -17.46 2.13 9.23
CA ARG A 46 -18.17 3.41 9.17
C ARG A 46 -17.70 4.32 8.03
N LEU A 47 -16.58 3.99 7.38
CA LEU A 47 -16.04 4.79 6.27
C LEU A 47 -16.66 4.41 4.92
N PHE A 48 -17.28 3.23 4.83
CA PHE A 48 -17.83 2.71 3.58
C PHE A 48 -19.35 2.57 3.70
N PRO A 49 -20.14 3.39 2.97
CA PRO A 49 -21.60 3.38 3.09
C PRO A 49 -22.24 2.03 2.79
N ASP A 50 -21.61 1.20 1.96
CA ASP A 50 -22.08 -0.13 1.57
C ASP A 50 -21.38 -1.28 2.31
N PHE A 51 -20.71 -0.97 3.43
CA PHE A 51 -20.11 -1.98 4.29
C PHE A 51 -21.16 -2.95 4.81
N ARG A 52 -20.88 -4.25 4.72
CA ARG A 52 -21.61 -5.29 5.45
C ARG A 52 -20.73 -6.49 5.72
N GLU A 53 -21.04 -7.21 6.79
CA GLU A 53 -20.52 -8.57 6.96
C GLU A 53 -21.19 -9.52 5.97
N LEU A 54 -20.45 -10.55 5.55
CA LEU A 54 -20.91 -11.62 4.68
C LEU A 54 -21.67 -12.65 5.52
N SER A 55 -22.73 -13.19 4.93
CA SER A 55 -23.45 -14.31 5.51
C SER A 55 -22.72 -15.63 5.25
N GLU A 56 -23.03 -16.67 6.03
CA GLU A 56 -22.36 -17.98 5.95
C GLU A 56 -22.38 -18.61 4.55
N HIS A 57 -23.45 -18.39 3.78
CA HIS A 57 -23.60 -18.95 2.43
C HIS A 57 -22.80 -18.20 1.36
N GLU A 58 -22.29 -17.01 1.67
CA GLU A 58 -21.38 -16.25 0.81
C GLU A 58 -19.91 -16.56 1.09
N LEU A 59 -19.61 -17.28 2.18
CA LEU A 59 -18.24 -17.56 2.60
C LEU A 59 -17.63 -18.71 1.80
N PRO A 60 -16.41 -18.56 1.27
CA PRO A 60 -15.64 -19.67 0.73
C PRO A 60 -15.35 -20.74 1.80
N LYS A 61 -15.11 -21.97 1.36
CA LYS A 61 -14.70 -23.06 2.25
C LYS A 61 -13.42 -22.68 3.02
N GLY A 62 -13.42 -22.89 4.34
CA GLY A 62 -12.28 -22.60 5.22
C GLY A 62 -12.21 -21.16 5.74
N VAL A 63 -13.15 -20.30 5.33
CA VAL A 63 -13.34 -18.94 5.86
C VAL A 63 -14.34 -19.01 7.02
N SER A 64 -14.03 -18.33 8.13
CA SER A 64 -14.91 -18.26 9.31
C SER A 64 -15.88 -17.09 9.24
N SER A 65 -15.43 -15.98 8.67
CA SER A 65 -16.20 -14.74 8.52
C SER A 65 -15.52 -13.84 7.50
N GLY A 66 -16.22 -12.81 7.06
CA GLY A 66 -15.67 -11.84 6.13
C GLY A 66 -16.62 -10.67 5.93
N CYS A 67 -16.13 -9.59 5.36
CA CYS A 67 -16.92 -8.41 5.03
C CYS A 67 -16.73 -7.99 3.58
N GLN A 68 -17.70 -7.22 3.09
CA GLN A 68 -17.58 -6.52 1.82
C GLN A 68 -17.82 -5.03 1.97
N PHE A 69 -17.21 -4.25 1.08
CA PHE A 69 -17.44 -2.81 0.92
C PHE A 69 -16.90 -2.34 -0.42
N THR A 70 -17.27 -1.14 -0.87
CA THR A 70 -16.68 -0.53 -2.07
C THR A 70 -15.48 0.33 -1.69
N GLY A 71 -14.28 -0.17 -1.98
CA GLY A 71 -13.03 0.56 -1.81
C GLY A 71 -12.61 1.28 -3.09
N ILE A 72 -11.34 1.69 -3.13
CA ILE A 72 -10.69 2.23 -4.34
C ILE A 72 -9.44 1.41 -4.66
N CYS A 73 -9.14 1.27 -5.94
CA CYS A 73 -7.85 0.77 -6.40
C CYS A 73 -7.16 1.85 -7.25
N ILE A 74 -5.86 2.04 -7.01
CA ILE A 74 -5.06 3.09 -7.63
C ILE A 74 -4.08 2.46 -8.60
N ASN A 75 -4.06 2.94 -9.84
CA ASN A 75 -2.97 2.72 -10.76
C ASN A 75 -1.81 3.69 -10.43
N THR A 76 -0.82 3.21 -9.69
CA THR A 76 0.31 4.06 -9.24
C THR A 76 1.16 4.59 -10.39
N ALA A 77 1.20 3.90 -11.55
CA ALA A 77 1.92 4.36 -12.73
C ALA A 77 1.26 5.58 -13.40
N ILE A 78 -0.02 5.84 -13.12
CA ILE A 78 -0.76 7.02 -13.59
C ILE A 78 -0.88 8.06 -12.48
N TYR A 79 -1.25 7.62 -11.28
CA TYR A 79 -1.58 8.53 -10.18
C TYR A 79 -0.37 9.36 -9.71
N LEU A 80 0.83 8.77 -9.66
CA LEU A 80 2.03 9.51 -9.23
C LEU A 80 2.44 10.59 -10.25
N PRO A 81 2.52 10.32 -11.57
CA PRO A 81 2.69 11.38 -12.56
C PRO A 81 1.56 12.42 -12.56
N TRP A 82 0.31 12.00 -12.35
CA TRP A 82 -0.82 12.92 -12.23
C TRP A 82 -0.65 13.87 -11.05
N LEU A 83 -0.25 13.38 -9.87
CA LEU A 83 0.05 14.20 -8.69
C LEU A 83 1.19 15.20 -8.97
N VAL A 84 2.25 14.77 -9.66
CA VAL A 84 3.32 15.69 -10.11
C VAL A 84 2.73 16.79 -11.00
N GLY A 85 1.85 16.44 -11.95
CA GLY A 85 1.12 17.39 -12.79
C GLY A 85 0.31 18.40 -11.98
N GLN A 86 -0.44 17.95 -10.97
CA GLN A 86 -1.19 18.84 -10.08
C GLN A 86 -0.27 19.79 -9.31
N CYS A 87 0.83 19.29 -8.74
CA CYS A 87 1.83 20.11 -8.06
C CYS A 87 2.43 21.16 -9.01
N ARG A 88 2.76 20.79 -10.25
CA ARG A 88 3.30 21.72 -11.25
C ARG A 88 2.31 22.83 -11.61
N ARG A 89 1.01 22.52 -11.73
CA ARG A 89 -0.04 23.53 -11.96
C ARG A 89 -0.14 24.56 -10.83
N LEU A 90 0.19 24.13 -9.60
CA LEU A 90 0.26 25.00 -8.42
C LEU A 90 1.61 25.70 -8.25
N GLY A 91 2.53 25.58 -9.22
CA GLY A 91 3.83 26.26 -9.20
C GLY A 91 4.94 25.53 -8.42
N VAL A 92 4.71 24.30 -7.95
CA VAL A 92 5.75 23.52 -7.25
C VAL A 92 6.92 23.24 -8.17
N VAL A 93 8.15 23.52 -7.73
CA VAL A 93 9.38 23.25 -8.47
C VAL A 93 10.00 21.93 -8.01
N PHE A 94 10.14 20.98 -8.94
CA PHE A 94 10.80 19.71 -8.69
C PHE A 94 12.29 19.80 -9.05
N ARG A 95 13.15 19.24 -8.20
CA ARG A 95 14.58 19.07 -8.45
C ARG A 95 14.96 17.63 -8.10
N ARG A 96 15.72 16.99 -8.99
CA ARG A 96 16.31 15.67 -8.73
C ARG A 96 17.62 15.85 -7.98
N GLY A 97 17.82 15.12 -6.90
CA GLY A 97 19.06 15.15 -6.13
C GLY A 97 19.08 14.03 -5.08
N ASN A 98 20.28 13.65 -4.67
CA ASN A 98 20.48 12.77 -3.52
C ASN A 98 20.87 13.63 -2.32
N VAL A 99 20.19 13.40 -1.19
CA VAL A 99 20.40 14.16 0.04
C VAL A 99 21.02 13.21 1.06
N SER A 100 22.28 13.44 1.41
CA SER A 100 22.98 12.66 2.44
C SER A 100 22.71 13.17 3.85
N ASP A 101 22.38 14.46 4.01
CA ASP A 101 22.05 15.09 5.28
C ASP A 101 20.91 16.10 5.08
N ILE A 102 19.92 16.08 5.97
CA ILE A 102 18.74 16.93 5.86
C ILE A 102 19.06 18.44 5.93
N ASN A 103 20.14 18.81 6.62
CA ASN A 103 20.58 20.19 6.76
C ASN A 103 21.05 20.79 5.43
N HIS A 104 21.49 19.98 4.47
CA HIS A 104 21.87 20.44 3.14
C HIS A 104 20.70 21.13 2.41
N LEU A 105 19.46 20.78 2.74
CA LEU A 105 18.26 21.34 2.11
C LEU A 105 18.01 22.80 2.51
N LYS A 106 18.57 23.29 3.62
CA LYS A 106 18.29 24.65 4.15
C LYS A 106 18.55 25.78 3.16
N GLY A 107 19.50 25.59 2.24
CA GLY A 107 19.86 26.55 1.19
C GLY A 107 19.38 26.18 -0.22
N MET A 108 18.55 25.14 -0.37
CA MET A 108 18.20 24.58 -1.69
C MET A 108 16.84 25.04 -2.22
N HIS A 109 16.20 26.05 -1.60
CA HIS A 109 14.93 26.56 -2.08
C HIS A 109 15.06 27.09 -3.52
N HIS A 110 14.01 26.90 -4.33
CA HIS A 110 14.09 27.20 -5.76
C HIS A 110 14.26 28.71 -6.06
N THR A 111 13.86 29.57 -5.13
CA THR A 111 14.03 31.03 -5.21
C THR A 111 15.43 31.50 -4.83
N GLY A 112 16.31 30.62 -4.36
CA GLY A 112 17.61 30.98 -3.80
C GLY A 112 17.56 31.51 -2.36
N GLY A 113 16.36 31.67 -1.78
CA GLY A 113 16.18 32.03 -0.38
C GLY A 113 16.41 30.87 0.59
N LYS A 114 16.36 31.17 1.89
CA LYS A 114 16.41 30.17 2.96
C LYS A 114 15.13 29.33 2.98
N VAL A 115 15.24 28.05 3.29
CA VAL A 115 14.09 27.18 3.58
C VAL A 115 13.62 27.41 5.02
N ASP A 116 12.34 27.74 5.18
CA ASP A 116 11.73 27.91 6.51
C ASP A 116 11.34 26.57 7.15
N VAL A 117 10.79 25.66 6.34
CA VAL A 117 10.29 24.35 6.78
C VAL A 117 10.72 23.27 5.81
N ILE A 118 11.22 22.16 6.35
CA ILE A 118 11.53 20.95 5.59
C ILE A 118 10.50 19.88 5.96
N VAL A 119 9.85 19.31 4.95
CA VAL A 119 9.00 18.13 5.11
C VAL A 119 9.78 16.89 4.67
N ASN A 120 10.22 16.07 5.63
CA ASN A 120 10.95 14.83 5.34
C ASN A 120 9.98 13.69 5.01
N ALA A 121 9.88 13.35 3.72
CA ALA A 121 9.12 12.22 3.18
C ALA A 121 10.00 11.16 2.51
N SER A 122 11.19 10.89 3.07
CA SER A 122 12.21 10.00 2.47
C SER A 122 11.97 8.50 2.68
N GLY A 123 10.94 8.09 3.44
CA GLY A 123 10.63 6.68 3.66
C GLY A 123 11.80 5.91 4.28
N LEU A 124 12.19 4.77 3.68
CA LEU A 124 13.34 3.97 4.12
C LEU A 124 14.65 4.77 4.15
N GLY A 125 14.76 5.84 3.35
CA GLY A 125 15.91 6.75 3.36
C GLY A 125 16.10 7.45 4.70
N SER A 126 15.05 7.61 5.52
CA SER A 126 15.18 8.20 6.87
C SER A 126 16.08 7.39 7.79
N ARG A 127 16.29 6.09 7.53
CA ARG A 127 17.21 5.26 8.30
C ARG A 127 18.66 5.76 8.22
N THR A 128 19.07 6.25 7.06
CA THR A 128 20.47 6.61 6.76
C THR A 128 20.68 8.09 6.40
N LEU A 129 19.60 8.88 6.41
CA LEU A 129 19.66 10.32 6.15
C LEU A 129 20.27 11.04 7.36
N GLY A 130 21.43 11.69 7.18
CA GLY A 130 22.11 12.46 8.22
C GLY A 130 21.21 13.53 8.83
N GLY A 131 21.27 13.67 10.16
CA GLY A 131 20.38 14.52 10.94
C GLY A 131 18.97 13.94 11.15
N VAL A 132 18.71 12.72 10.68
CA VAL A 132 17.48 11.96 10.95
C VAL A 132 17.79 10.60 11.55
N GLU A 133 18.58 9.76 10.85
CA GLU A 133 19.15 8.49 11.34
C GLU A 133 18.16 7.63 12.14
N ASP A 134 16.97 7.42 11.58
CA ASP A 134 15.86 6.75 12.26
C ASP A 134 16.09 5.22 12.30
N GLU A 135 16.76 4.74 13.35
CA GLU A 135 17.15 3.33 13.50
C GLU A 135 15.97 2.36 13.61
N ASP A 136 14.80 2.86 14.02
CA ASP A 136 13.55 2.10 14.06
C ASP A 136 12.95 1.86 12.66
N MET A 137 13.46 2.54 11.63
CA MET A 137 13.03 2.37 10.24
C MET A 137 13.59 1.07 9.65
N ILE A 138 12.73 0.06 9.48
CA ILE A 138 13.05 -1.25 8.91
C ILE A 138 12.26 -1.50 7.61
N PRO A 139 12.77 -2.34 6.69
CA PRO A 139 12.03 -2.73 5.51
C PRO A 139 11.02 -3.82 5.86
N ILE A 140 9.93 -3.84 5.11
CA ILE A 140 9.12 -5.05 4.95
C ILE A 140 9.10 -5.38 3.46
N ARG A 141 9.79 -6.46 3.10
CA ARG A 141 9.85 -6.92 1.71
C ARG A 141 8.48 -7.52 1.34
N GLY A 142 7.93 -7.03 0.24
CA GLY A 142 6.68 -7.50 -0.33
C GLY A 142 6.82 -7.75 -1.82
N GLN A 143 6.78 -9.01 -2.21
CA GLN A 143 6.80 -9.44 -3.60
C GLN A 143 5.38 -9.49 -4.17
N ILE A 144 5.22 -9.10 -5.44
CA ILE A 144 3.97 -9.21 -6.18
C ILE A 144 4.21 -9.76 -7.58
N VAL A 145 3.14 -10.24 -8.20
CA VAL A 145 3.06 -10.61 -9.62
C VAL A 145 2.05 -9.70 -10.30
N LEU A 146 2.41 -9.11 -11.44
CA LEU A 146 1.48 -8.31 -12.25
C LEU A 146 1.01 -9.15 -13.44
N VAL A 147 -0.31 -9.31 -13.57
CA VAL A 147 -0.92 -10.09 -14.65
C VAL A 147 -1.88 -9.23 -15.47
N GLU A 148 -2.12 -9.63 -16.71
CA GLU A 148 -3.09 -8.96 -17.59
C GLU A 148 -4.53 -9.32 -17.26
N ASN A 149 -4.75 -10.51 -16.66
CA ASN A 149 -6.07 -10.97 -16.25
C ASN A 149 -6.73 -9.98 -15.29
N GLU A 150 -8.04 -9.80 -15.40
CA GLU A 150 -8.80 -8.93 -14.50
C GLU A 150 -9.47 -9.74 -13.39
N SER A 151 -9.45 -9.18 -12.19
CA SER A 151 -10.28 -9.66 -11.09
C SER A 151 -11.52 -8.79 -11.01
N PRO A 152 -12.72 -9.36 -10.86
CA PRO A 152 -13.96 -8.58 -10.80
C PRO A 152 -14.04 -7.75 -9.50
N SER A 153 -13.19 -8.04 -8.51
CA SER A 153 -13.19 -7.41 -7.19
C SER A 153 -11.81 -7.50 -6.56
N MET A 154 -11.58 -6.70 -5.54
CA MET A 154 -10.42 -6.86 -4.68
C MET A 154 -10.69 -7.95 -3.65
N TYR A 155 -9.74 -8.85 -3.46
CA TYR A 155 -9.84 -9.92 -2.49
C TYR A 155 -8.66 -9.85 -1.54
N ASN A 156 -8.89 -10.05 -0.25
CA ASN A 156 -7.84 -10.19 0.76
C ASN A 156 -8.23 -11.31 1.72
N ILE A 157 -7.27 -12.12 2.16
CA ILE A 157 -7.50 -13.16 3.17
C ILE A 157 -6.42 -13.10 4.25
N SER A 158 -6.82 -13.35 5.49
CA SER A 158 -6.02 -13.10 6.71
C SER A 158 -4.70 -13.87 6.79
N GLY A 159 -4.51 -14.92 5.99
CA GLY A 159 -3.30 -15.72 6.01
C GLY A 159 -3.24 -16.70 4.85
N THR A 160 -2.18 -17.50 4.84
CA THR A 160 -1.94 -18.55 3.84
C THR A 160 -1.41 -19.81 4.51
N ASP A 161 -1.39 -20.93 3.79
CA ASP A 161 -0.74 -22.18 4.21
C ASP A 161 0.75 -22.25 3.80
N ASP A 162 1.25 -21.20 3.13
CA ASP A 162 2.60 -21.17 2.55
C ASP A 162 3.66 -20.59 3.51
N GLY A 163 3.24 -20.11 4.69
CA GLY A 163 4.12 -19.63 5.76
C GLY A 163 3.78 -18.23 6.29
N ALA A 164 4.39 -17.85 7.42
CA ALA A 164 4.03 -16.62 8.14
C ALA A 164 4.33 -15.32 7.38
N GLY A 165 5.29 -15.34 6.44
CA GLY A 165 5.63 -14.21 5.58
C GLY A 165 4.84 -14.16 4.26
N GLU A 166 3.95 -15.12 4.01
CA GLU A 166 3.15 -15.22 2.79
C GLU A 166 1.74 -14.69 3.05
N VAL A 167 1.32 -13.72 2.25
CA VAL A 167 0.01 -13.06 2.34
C VAL A 167 -0.74 -13.21 1.01
N SER A 168 -2.03 -12.92 1.01
CA SER A 168 -2.87 -13.18 -0.17
C SER A 168 -3.84 -12.03 -0.40
N TYR A 169 -3.61 -11.31 -1.50
CA TYR A 169 -4.45 -10.21 -1.96
C TYR A 169 -4.43 -10.05 -3.48
N VAL A 170 -5.55 -9.60 -4.03
CA VAL A 170 -5.75 -9.33 -5.46
C VAL A 170 -6.40 -7.96 -5.62
N MET A 171 -5.91 -7.18 -6.58
CA MET A 171 -6.55 -5.92 -6.98
C MET A 171 -6.24 -5.54 -8.42
N THR A 172 -7.28 -5.18 -9.19
CA THR A 172 -7.11 -4.71 -10.57
C THR A 172 -6.95 -3.20 -10.61
N ARG A 173 -5.84 -2.71 -11.14
CA ARG A 173 -5.55 -1.27 -11.25
C ARG A 173 -6.43 -0.62 -12.31
N ALA A 174 -6.80 0.63 -12.07
CA ALA A 174 -7.59 1.42 -13.00
C ALA A 174 -6.88 1.60 -14.37
N ALA A 175 -7.67 1.88 -15.40
CA ALA A 175 -7.22 2.23 -16.75
C ALA A 175 -6.25 1.19 -17.37
N GLY A 176 -6.58 -0.10 -17.24
CA GLY A 176 -5.78 -1.17 -17.83
C GLY A 176 -4.39 -1.36 -17.20
N GLY A 177 -4.19 -0.92 -15.95
CA GLY A 177 -2.90 -0.98 -15.26
C GLY A 177 -2.44 -2.38 -14.83
N GLY A 178 -3.18 -3.42 -15.22
CA GLY A 178 -2.99 -4.81 -14.82
C GLY A 178 -3.51 -5.13 -13.42
N THR A 179 -3.55 -6.42 -13.11
CA THR A 179 -3.97 -6.94 -11.80
C THR A 179 -2.76 -7.34 -10.98
N VAL A 180 -2.70 -6.82 -9.76
CA VAL A 180 -1.68 -7.16 -8.78
C VAL A 180 -2.13 -8.41 -8.03
N LEU A 181 -1.31 -9.45 -8.09
CA LEU A 181 -1.37 -10.62 -7.23
C LEU A 181 -0.29 -10.47 -6.17
N GLY A 182 -0.67 -10.47 -4.90
CA GLY A 182 0.29 -10.40 -3.81
C GLY A 182 -0.02 -11.39 -2.71
N GLY A 183 0.93 -11.71 -1.85
CA GLY A 183 2.32 -11.32 -1.93
C GLY A 183 3.07 -11.83 -0.72
N THR A 184 4.11 -11.10 -0.34
CA THR A 184 4.85 -11.38 0.90
C THR A 184 4.84 -10.20 1.86
N TYR A 185 5.19 -10.50 3.12
CA TYR A 185 5.32 -9.57 4.24
C TYR A 185 6.52 -9.99 5.10
N GLU A 186 7.72 -9.74 4.59
CA GLU A 186 8.98 -10.22 5.18
C GLU A 186 9.70 -9.06 5.89
N LYS A 187 9.50 -8.95 7.22
CA LYS A 187 10.12 -7.91 8.05
C LYS A 187 11.64 -8.04 8.07
N GLY A 188 12.35 -6.93 7.95
CA GLY A 188 13.81 -6.86 8.02
C GLY A 188 14.54 -7.40 6.78
N ASN A 189 13.82 -7.96 5.80
CA ASN A 189 14.44 -8.43 4.57
C ASN A 189 14.72 -7.27 3.61
N TRP A 190 15.99 -7.11 3.22
CA TRP A 190 16.47 -6.06 2.34
C TRP A 190 16.71 -6.51 0.88
N ASP A 191 16.52 -7.79 0.56
CA ASP A 191 16.78 -8.31 -0.79
C ASP A 191 15.86 -7.64 -1.82
N PRO A 192 16.42 -6.85 -2.77
CA PRO A 192 15.62 -6.14 -3.76
C PRO A 192 15.15 -7.05 -4.90
N ASN A 193 15.65 -8.28 -4.99
CA ASN A 193 15.39 -9.15 -6.12
C ASN A 193 14.11 -9.98 -5.90
N PRO A 194 13.24 -10.12 -6.90
CA PRO A 194 12.16 -11.10 -6.85
C PRO A 194 12.70 -12.54 -6.80
N ASP A 195 12.10 -13.40 -5.97
CA ASP A 195 12.38 -14.85 -5.95
C ASP A 195 11.36 -15.60 -6.83
N PRO A 196 11.78 -16.27 -7.91
CA PRO A 196 10.88 -17.00 -8.81
C PRO A 196 9.99 -18.02 -8.10
N ARG A 197 10.49 -18.68 -7.06
CA ARG A 197 9.70 -19.68 -6.30
C ARG A 197 8.55 -19.03 -5.53
N THR A 198 8.79 -17.84 -4.99
CA THR A 198 7.77 -17.01 -4.35
C THR A 198 6.71 -16.58 -5.35
N SER A 199 7.14 -16.17 -6.54
CA SER A 199 6.23 -15.83 -7.65
C SER A 199 5.33 -17.00 -8.07
N GLU A 200 5.88 -18.22 -8.19
CA GLU A 200 5.11 -19.43 -8.48
C GLU A 200 4.05 -19.72 -7.42
N ARG A 201 4.40 -19.58 -6.12
CA ARG A 201 3.44 -19.76 -5.01
C ARG A 201 2.33 -18.71 -5.04
N ILE A 202 2.66 -17.44 -5.27
CA ILE A 202 1.67 -16.35 -5.40
C ILE A 202 0.67 -16.67 -6.51
N ILE A 203 1.15 -17.06 -7.69
CA ILE A 203 0.27 -17.42 -8.81
C ILE A 203 -0.60 -18.63 -8.44
N LYS A 204 0.01 -19.71 -7.95
CA LYS A 204 -0.71 -20.94 -7.61
C LYS A 204 -1.84 -20.67 -6.61
N ARG A 205 -1.61 -19.80 -5.63
CA ARG A 205 -2.57 -19.43 -4.58
C ARG A 205 -3.71 -18.56 -5.11
N LEU A 206 -3.45 -17.68 -6.08
CA LEU A 206 -4.39 -16.64 -6.50
C LEU A 206 -5.02 -16.84 -7.87
N PHE A 207 -4.57 -17.83 -8.63
CA PHE A 207 -4.98 -18.00 -10.02
C PHE A 207 -6.50 -18.09 -10.21
N ALA A 208 -7.21 -18.79 -9.32
CA ALA A 208 -8.66 -18.92 -9.39
C ALA A 208 -9.42 -17.58 -9.24
N GLN A 209 -8.82 -16.57 -8.60
CA GLN A 209 -9.45 -15.27 -8.32
C GLN A 209 -9.37 -14.30 -9.52
N VAL A 210 -8.65 -14.66 -10.59
CA VAL A 210 -8.43 -13.81 -11.77
C VAL A 210 -8.92 -14.42 -13.09
N LEU A 211 -9.82 -15.40 -13.02
CA LEU A 211 -10.34 -16.10 -14.22
C LEU A 211 -11.46 -15.36 -14.98
N VAL A 212 -11.77 -14.11 -14.63
CA VAL A 212 -12.85 -13.36 -15.28
C VAL A 212 -12.31 -12.59 -16.47
N GLY A 213 -12.37 -13.21 -17.66
CA GLY A 213 -11.97 -12.56 -18.91
C GLY A 213 -11.80 -13.47 -20.13
N GLY A 214 -12.08 -14.78 -20.03
CA GLY A 214 -12.06 -15.71 -21.17
C GLY A 214 -10.67 -16.02 -21.74
N ARG A 215 -9.59 -15.45 -21.18
CA ARG A 215 -8.21 -15.83 -21.55
C ARG A 215 -7.77 -17.02 -20.71
N THR A 216 -7.78 -18.20 -21.31
CA THR A 216 -7.25 -19.43 -20.72
C THR A 216 -5.71 -19.38 -20.75
N GLY A 217 -5.09 -18.74 -19.75
CA GLY A 217 -3.63 -18.74 -19.59
C GLY A 217 -3.13 -17.73 -18.55
N ASN A 218 -2.02 -18.08 -17.89
CA ASN A 218 -1.30 -17.19 -16.95
C ASN A 218 -0.45 -16.21 -17.78
N GLN A 219 -1.04 -15.16 -18.34
CA GLN A 219 -0.25 -14.12 -18.98
C GLN A 219 0.33 -13.20 -17.91
N VAL A 220 1.48 -13.62 -17.38
CA VAL A 220 2.29 -12.82 -16.47
C VAL A 220 2.98 -11.74 -17.26
N SER A 221 2.64 -10.48 -16.94
CA SER A 221 3.22 -9.31 -17.58
C SER A 221 4.54 -8.90 -16.93
N ASP A 222 4.67 -9.08 -15.60
CA ASP A 222 5.83 -8.59 -14.85
C ASP A 222 5.93 -9.23 -13.44
N TRP A 223 7.15 -9.31 -12.91
CA TRP A 223 7.45 -9.70 -11.53
C TRP A 223 8.01 -8.49 -10.79
N ARG A 224 7.37 -8.07 -9.69
CA ARG A 224 7.83 -6.86 -8.98
C ARG A 224 8.13 -7.15 -7.52
N GLN A 225 9.23 -6.56 -7.07
CA GLN A 225 9.63 -6.53 -5.67
C GLN A 225 9.50 -5.11 -5.13
N THR A 226 9.04 -4.96 -3.90
CA THR A 226 9.01 -3.65 -3.20
C THR A 226 9.43 -3.83 -1.75
N LEU A 227 10.11 -2.82 -1.19
CA LEU A 227 10.40 -2.71 0.23
C LEU A 227 9.51 -1.62 0.83
N ARG A 228 8.65 -1.99 1.78
CA ARG A 228 7.76 -1.06 2.48
C ARG A 228 8.51 -0.42 3.65
N PRO A 229 8.52 0.91 3.80
CA PRO A 229 9.06 1.56 4.99
C PRO A 229 8.15 1.32 6.19
N VAL A 230 8.68 0.73 7.26
CA VAL A 230 7.96 0.57 8.53
C VAL A 230 8.85 1.00 9.69
N VAL A 231 8.27 1.73 10.64
CA VAL A 231 8.91 2.08 11.90
C VAL A 231 8.43 1.09 12.96
N THR A 232 9.35 0.51 13.74
CA THR A 232 9.02 -0.46 14.80
C THR A 232 8.30 0.16 16.01
N GLY A 233 8.29 1.50 16.13
CA GLY A 233 7.54 2.30 17.09
C GLY A 233 6.33 3.06 16.50
N HIS A 234 5.85 4.08 17.22
CA HIS A 234 4.74 4.92 16.75
C HIS A 234 5.17 5.79 15.56
N LEU A 235 4.26 6.08 14.63
CA LEU A 235 4.48 7.15 13.65
C LEU A 235 4.76 8.45 14.40
N SER A 236 5.96 9.00 14.24
CA SER A 236 6.33 10.28 14.84
C SER A 236 5.87 11.43 13.95
N PHE A 237 4.78 12.08 14.35
CA PHE A 237 4.48 13.46 13.94
C PHE A 237 5.01 14.38 15.04
N THR A 238 6.29 14.73 14.98
CA THR A 238 6.84 15.71 15.92
C THR A 238 6.64 17.10 15.34
N THR A 239 5.63 17.84 15.81
CA THR A 239 5.64 19.29 15.73
C THR A 239 6.60 19.81 16.79
N MET A 240 7.85 20.09 16.42
CA MET A 240 8.73 20.91 17.26
C MET A 240 8.33 22.38 17.09
N ASP A 241 8.21 23.08 18.21
CA ASP A 241 7.79 24.48 18.30
C ASP A 241 8.40 25.38 17.22
N MET A 242 7.61 26.38 16.81
CA MET A 242 7.85 27.34 15.72
C MET A 242 9.05 28.28 15.94
N LEU A 243 10.25 27.74 16.19
CA LEU A 243 11.52 28.49 16.20
C LEU A 243 12.67 27.74 15.50
N GLY A 244 12.40 26.62 14.83
CA GLY A 244 13.38 25.97 13.95
C GLY A 244 13.03 24.50 13.72
N GLY A 245 12.08 24.21 12.83
CA GLY A 245 11.44 22.90 12.75
C GLY A 245 11.68 22.16 11.43
N VAL A 246 12.23 20.95 11.53
CA VAL A 246 12.05 19.89 10.51
C VAL A 246 10.73 19.19 10.83
N ILE A 247 9.83 19.10 9.85
CA ILE A 247 8.61 18.30 9.94
C ILE A 247 8.90 16.93 9.32
N LYS A 248 8.84 15.86 10.11
CA LYS A 248 8.83 14.48 9.58
C LYS A 248 7.44 14.20 9.01
N ALA A 249 7.35 13.75 7.76
CA ALA A 249 6.10 13.27 7.15
C ALA A 249 6.34 11.90 6.53
N LEU A 250 6.07 10.84 7.29
CA LEU A 250 6.03 9.49 6.74
C LEU A 250 4.62 9.22 6.22
N MET A 251 4.48 8.94 4.92
CA MET A 251 3.27 8.26 4.42
C MET A 251 3.39 6.76 4.73
N ALA A 252 2.96 6.36 5.93
CA ALA A 252 2.40 5.04 6.13
C ALA A 252 0.88 5.18 6.09
N VAL A 253 0.20 4.39 5.25
CA VAL A 253 -1.27 4.28 5.31
C VAL A 253 -1.61 3.46 6.56
N GLN A 254 -1.53 4.08 7.73
CA GLN A 254 -2.17 3.60 8.94
C GLN A 254 -2.40 4.79 9.89
N ASN A 255 -3.69 5.11 10.06
CA ASN A 255 -4.27 6.08 11.00
C ASN A 255 -3.87 7.56 10.86
N MET A 256 -4.63 8.27 10.03
CA MET A 256 -4.75 9.72 10.13
C MET A 256 -6.21 10.16 9.86
N LEU A 257 -7.10 9.89 10.82
CA LEU A 257 -8.42 10.52 10.88
C LEU A 257 -8.83 10.74 12.34
N SER A 258 -8.29 11.79 12.93
CA SER A 258 -9.03 12.59 13.90
C SER A 258 -8.83 14.05 13.51
N ARG A 259 -9.93 14.68 13.06
CA ARG A 259 -10.06 16.05 12.52
C ARG A 259 -9.79 16.21 11.02
N LEU A 260 -10.71 15.66 10.21
CA LEU A 260 -11.45 16.40 9.19
C LEU A 260 -12.91 15.98 9.28
#